data_AF-A0AAD5PP89-F1
#
_entry.id   AF-A0AAD5PP89-F1
#
_cell.length_a   1.000
_cell.length_b   1.000
_cell.length_c   1.000
_cell.angle_alpha   90.00
_cell.angle_beta   90.00
_cell.angle_gamma   90.00
#
_symmetry.space_group_name_H-M   'P 1'
#
loop_
_entity.id
_entity.type
_entity.pdbx_description
1 polymer ?
#
loop_
_entity_poly.entity_id
_entity_poly.type
_entity_poly.pdbx_seq_one_letter_code
_entity_poly.pdbx_strand_id
1 'polypeptide(L)'
;MNNIEDMYFDGLKIKKHAKRMGQIADDWDEHWDEVFDAHIESFATIPSICWNCKIFLTASYIRCLCCARTFCPHCDIQFHSWNVFHQHVAVPCFIPSLCQSCRSINTLTLEPLKNKYMIVVTLLGRFDLNAASFTCHNPACGATNEASVRNYVNAGYWPGSPTRTCTLFTQTYMVHWFHTKHQIPSTAAMKYIEVSGKMSSEGGRNPVINPVMFRTASSQFSYIQHKIDVDVKLNEFMRCKACVLPCKYCHFDVIFKLLKQLAGNIPLKKIAKDSVIVSDAKIQSYVEKINKLKPQKGYDNCGNSTYKAGKENTSRHRTQDETGLGSACYRHGVVLVTANLKSEENYRVVNFSQHFLWTLGYVYFCYDVICNYGKFFKDLVKVSEGHKMHDEWMRMTCASLGEEQEQKRYEKNAKKTYLESLADIHSRLQDDIGIHTAIVDSWQDSSLHQVRTGRFI
;
A
#
# COMPACT_ATOMS: atom_id res chain seq x y z
N MET A 1 -18.90 -63.26 -4.38
CA MET A 1 -19.54 -62.30 -5.30
C MET A 1 -19.86 -61.05 -4.49
N ASN A 2 -18.83 -60.24 -4.23
CA ASN A 2 -18.53 -58.92 -4.83
C ASN A 2 -19.02 -57.79 -3.88
N ASN A 3 -18.13 -57.25 -3.02
CA ASN A 3 -17.36 -55.99 -3.18
C ASN A 3 -18.30 -54.76 -3.16
N ILE A 4 -18.39 -53.93 -2.11
CA ILE A 4 -17.41 -52.96 -1.55
C ILE A 4 -16.70 -52.13 -2.63
N GLU A 5 -17.08 -50.86 -2.73
CA GLU A 5 -16.27 -49.64 -2.99
C GLU A 5 -17.26 -48.45 -3.12
N ASP A 6 -17.41 -47.62 -2.09
CA ASP A 6 -16.66 -46.36 -1.86
C ASP A 6 -17.02 -45.22 -2.83
N MET A 7 -17.82 -44.26 -2.36
CA MET A 7 -17.64 -42.83 -2.68
C MET A 7 -18.08 -41.98 -1.50
N TYR A 8 -17.13 -41.76 -0.59
CA TYR A 8 -17.05 -40.56 0.25
C TYR A 8 -17.21 -39.30 -0.61
N PHE A 9 -18.04 -38.34 -0.19
CA PHE A 9 -17.71 -36.92 -0.36
C PHE A 9 -18.26 -36.12 0.82
N ASP A 10 -17.35 -35.93 1.77
CA ASP A 10 -17.53 -35.15 2.98
C ASP A 10 -17.47 -33.64 2.66
N GLY A 11 -18.35 -32.89 3.33
CA GLY A 11 -18.37 -31.44 3.55
C GLY A 11 -17.80 -30.46 2.52
N LEU A 12 -18.67 -29.68 1.86
CA LEU A 12 -18.36 -28.29 1.47
C LEU A 12 -19.65 -27.46 1.33
N LYS A 13 -20.26 -27.04 2.46
CA LYS A 13 -21.13 -25.86 2.45
C LYS A 13 -20.26 -24.63 2.20
N ILE A 14 -19.94 -24.36 0.93
CA ILE A 14 -19.35 -23.07 0.52
C ILE A 14 -20.37 -22.01 0.93
N LYS A 15 -20.03 -21.23 1.97
CA LYS A 15 -20.90 -20.16 2.48
C LYS A 15 -21.26 -19.24 1.31
N LYS A 16 -22.56 -18.92 1.12
CA LYS A 16 -23.07 -18.01 0.07
C LYS A 16 -22.30 -16.68 -0.05
N HIS A 17 -21.59 -16.28 1.00
CA HIS A 17 -20.69 -15.13 1.02
C HIS A 17 -19.42 -15.35 0.17
N ALA A 18 -18.75 -16.49 0.32
CA ALA A 18 -17.56 -16.83 -0.47
C ALA A 18 -17.92 -16.86 -1.96
N LYS A 19 -18.97 -17.60 -2.36
CA LYS A 19 -19.42 -17.63 -3.76
C LYS A 19 -19.66 -16.25 -4.36
N ARG A 20 -20.21 -15.31 -3.59
CA ARG A 20 -20.43 -13.92 -4.03
C ARG A 20 -19.12 -13.12 -4.17
N MET A 21 -18.16 -13.31 -3.28
CA MET A 21 -16.83 -12.69 -3.38
C MET A 21 -16.08 -13.16 -4.63
N GLY A 22 -16.17 -14.45 -4.97
CA GLY A 22 -15.53 -15.03 -6.15
C GLY A 22 -16.07 -14.42 -7.43
N GLN A 23 -17.39 -14.42 -7.58
CA GLN A 23 -18.03 -13.81 -8.74
C GLN A 23 -17.67 -12.32 -8.90
N ILE A 24 -17.58 -11.54 -7.82
CA ILE A 24 -17.20 -10.12 -7.92
C ILE A 24 -15.75 -9.98 -8.39
N ALA A 25 -14.85 -10.86 -7.95
CA ALA A 25 -13.47 -10.85 -8.43
C ALA A 25 -13.39 -11.23 -9.91
N ASP A 26 -14.13 -12.26 -10.33
CA ASP A 26 -14.22 -12.69 -11.73
C ASP A 26 -14.78 -11.57 -12.63
N ASP A 27 -15.83 -10.86 -12.16
CA ASP A 27 -16.42 -9.70 -12.85
C ASP A 27 -15.35 -8.61 -13.14
N TRP A 28 -14.44 -8.36 -12.20
CA TRP A 28 -13.37 -7.38 -12.35
C TRP A 28 -12.26 -7.87 -13.28
N ASP A 29 -11.93 -9.16 -13.23
CA ASP A 29 -10.91 -9.77 -14.09
C ASP A 29 -11.34 -9.74 -15.57
N GLU A 30 -12.63 -9.94 -15.86
CA GLU A 30 -13.17 -9.97 -17.23
C GLU A 30 -13.25 -8.56 -17.85
N HIS A 31 -13.63 -7.56 -17.07
CA HIS A 31 -13.92 -6.20 -17.57
C HIS A 31 -12.81 -5.18 -17.26
N TRP A 32 -11.64 -5.64 -16.82
CA TRP A 32 -10.58 -4.75 -16.34
C TRP A 32 -10.11 -3.75 -17.41
N ASP A 33 -9.85 -4.22 -18.62
CA ASP A 33 -9.33 -3.40 -19.72
C ASP A 33 -10.34 -2.30 -20.12
N GLU A 34 -11.63 -2.65 -20.20
CA GLU A 34 -12.70 -1.70 -20.52
C GLU A 34 -12.80 -0.58 -19.47
N VAL A 35 -12.75 -0.93 -18.19
CA VAL A 35 -12.81 0.03 -17.08
C VAL A 35 -11.55 0.89 -17.02
N PHE A 36 -10.39 0.30 -17.27
CA PHE A 36 -9.12 1.03 -17.31
C PHE A 36 -9.13 2.09 -18.40
N ASP A 37 -9.43 1.71 -19.65
CA ASP A 37 -9.48 2.63 -20.79
C ASP A 37 -10.47 3.77 -20.55
N ALA A 38 -11.67 3.45 -20.08
CA ALA A 38 -12.69 4.44 -19.74
C ALA A 38 -12.20 5.41 -18.64
N HIS A 39 -11.48 4.91 -17.64
CA HIS A 39 -10.94 5.75 -16.60
C HIS A 39 -9.87 6.72 -17.12
N ILE A 40 -8.97 6.26 -18.00
CA ILE A 40 -7.99 7.12 -18.68
C ILE A 40 -8.70 8.19 -19.53
N GLU A 41 -9.68 7.79 -20.34
CA GLU A 41 -10.49 8.70 -21.16
C GLU A 41 -11.18 9.78 -20.32
N SER A 42 -11.60 9.46 -19.09
CA SER A 42 -12.25 10.42 -18.19
C SER A 42 -11.35 11.59 -17.78
N PHE A 43 -10.02 11.43 -17.83
CA PHE A 43 -9.06 12.50 -17.53
C PHE A 43 -8.71 13.38 -18.73
N ALA A 44 -9.10 13.01 -19.95
CA ALA A 44 -8.88 13.83 -21.13
C ALA A 44 -9.73 15.11 -21.04
N THR A 45 -9.07 16.27 -20.94
CA THR A 45 -9.75 17.57 -20.92
C THR A 45 -10.24 17.90 -22.32
N ILE A 46 -11.54 17.71 -22.55
CA ILE A 46 -12.20 18.23 -23.75
C ILE A 46 -12.57 19.70 -23.45
N PRO A 47 -12.06 20.69 -24.20
CA PRO A 47 -12.47 22.09 -24.06
C PRO A 47 -14.00 22.20 -24.13
N SER A 48 -14.61 22.96 -23.21
CA SER A 48 -16.06 23.04 -23.11
C SER A 48 -16.54 24.46 -22.79
N ILE A 49 -17.83 24.72 -22.98
CA ILE A 49 -18.45 26.03 -22.79
C ILE A 49 -19.42 25.94 -21.61
N CYS A 50 -19.41 26.93 -20.72
CA CYS A 50 -20.38 26.99 -19.63
C CYS A 50 -21.79 27.08 -20.19
N TRP A 51 -22.67 26.16 -19.80
CA TRP A 51 -24.04 26.08 -20.28
C TRP A 51 -24.84 27.33 -19.93
N ASN A 52 -24.58 27.92 -18.76
CA ASN A 52 -25.32 29.08 -18.28
C ASN A 52 -24.76 30.40 -18.84
N CYS A 53 -23.50 30.73 -18.50
CA CYS A 53 -22.91 32.02 -18.88
C CYS A 53 -22.20 32.03 -20.24
N LYS A 54 -22.16 30.89 -20.96
CA LYS A 54 -21.57 30.74 -22.30
C LYS A 54 -20.08 31.08 -22.43
N ILE A 55 -19.35 31.21 -21.33
CA ILE A 55 -17.90 31.46 -21.32
C ILE A 55 -17.15 30.17 -21.68
N PHE A 56 -16.06 30.30 -22.43
CA PHE A 56 -15.15 29.22 -22.80
C PHE A 56 -14.31 28.78 -21.59
N LEU A 57 -14.28 27.47 -21.32
CA LEU A 57 -13.64 26.91 -20.13
C LEU A 57 -12.35 26.20 -20.55
N THR A 58 -11.22 26.85 -20.30
CA THR A 58 -9.88 26.39 -20.71
C THR A 58 -9.21 25.48 -19.67
N ALA A 59 -9.65 25.53 -18.42
CA ALA A 59 -9.35 24.58 -17.37
C ALA A 59 -10.34 24.74 -16.20
N SER A 60 -10.62 23.66 -15.47
CA SER A 60 -11.47 23.63 -14.26
C SER A 60 -12.92 24.05 -14.49
N TYR A 61 -13.74 23.11 -15.00
CA TYR A 61 -15.18 23.26 -15.09
C TYR A 61 -15.90 22.14 -14.34
N ILE A 62 -17.07 22.46 -13.78
CA ILE A 62 -17.89 21.49 -13.08
C ILE A 62 -18.85 20.90 -14.11
N ARG A 63 -18.64 19.65 -14.50
CA ARG A 63 -19.64 18.90 -15.22
C ARG A 63 -20.64 18.41 -14.19
N CYS A 64 -21.79 19.07 -14.10
CA CYS A 64 -22.81 18.62 -13.17
C CYS A 64 -23.34 17.27 -13.65
N LEU A 65 -23.12 16.27 -12.79
CA LEU A 65 -23.51 14.89 -13.03
C LEU A 65 -25.00 14.64 -12.85
N CYS A 66 -25.81 15.65 -12.48
CA CYS A 66 -27.27 15.61 -12.42
C CYS A 66 -27.93 16.26 -13.66
N CYS A 67 -27.29 17.27 -14.23
CA CYS A 67 -27.90 18.16 -15.22
C CYS A 67 -27.36 17.99 -16.64
N ALA A 68 -26.41 17.06 -16.86
CA ALA A 68 -25.72 16.82 -18.12
C ALA A 68 -25.03 18.05 -18.74
N ARG A 69 -24.80 19.09 -17.95
CA ARG A 69 -24.36 20.41 -18.40
C ARG A 69 -23.03 20.77 -17.77
N THR A 70 -22.18 21.41 -18.56
CA THR A 70 -20.93 21.97 -18.09
C THR A 70 -21.20 23.34 -17.50
N PHE A 71 -20.83 23.58 -16.25
CA PHE A 71 -20.96 24.87 -15.58
C PHE A 71 -19.58 25.42 -15.21
N CYS A 72 -19.46 26.74 -15.19
CA CYS A 72 -18.40 27.37 -14.41
C CYS A 72 -18.72 27.24 -12.91
N PRO A 73 -17.72 27.32 -12.02
CA PRO A 73 -17.92 27.15 -10.58
C PRO A 73 -19.02 28.02 -9.97
N HIS A 74 -19.19 29.25 -10.49
CA HIS A 74 -20.21 30.18 -10.02
C HIS A 74 -21.63 29.76 -10.42
N CYS A 75 -21.83 29.37 -11.69
CA CYS A 75 -23.16 28.97 -12.18
C CYS A 75 -23.61 27.61 -11.63
N ASP A 76 -22.68 26.75 -11.23
CA ASP A 76 -22.98 25.47 -10.60
C ASP A 76 -23.68 25.67 -9.24
N ILE A 77 -23.09 26.49 -8.37
CA ILE A 77 -23.62 26.80 -7.03
C ILE A 77 -25.01 27.44 -7.12
N GLN A 78 -25.20 28.35 -8.07
CA GLN A 78 -26.47 29.05 -8.25
C GLN A 78 -27.59 28.10 -8.74
N PHE A 79 -27.27 27.14 -9.62
CA PHE A 79 -28.27 26.22 -10.16
C PHE A 79 -28.63 25.11 -9.16
N HIS A 80 -27.65 24.58 -8.42
CA HIS A 80 -27.85 23.44 -7.51
C HIS A 80 -28.34 23.81 -6.12
N SER A 81 -28.38 25.10 -5.77
CA SER A 81 -28.98 25.55 -4.51
C SER A 81 -30.52 25.47 -4.49
N TRP A 82 -31.18 25.30 -5.64
CA TRP A 82 -32.65 25.41 -5.77
C TRP A 82 -33.38 24.10 -6.11
N ASN A 83 -32.69 22.96 -6.30
CA ASN A 83 -33.32 21.77 -6.88
C ASN A 83 -32.80 20.45 -6.27
N VAL A 84 -33.24 20.12 -5.06
CA VAL A 84 -32.58 19.12 -4.18
C VAL A 84 -33.23 17.73 -4.17
N PHE A 85 -34.45 17.52 -4.70
CA PHE A 85 -35.09 16.20 -4.57
C PHE A 85 -35.92 15.80 -5.79
N HIS A 86 -35.51 14.75 -6.49
CA HIS A 86 -36.42 13.96 -7.31
C HIS A 86 -36.05 12.47 -7.23
N GLN A 87 -37.05 11.64 -6.88
CA GLN A 87 -37.10 10.25 -7.34
C GLN A 87 -37.19 10.29 -8.87
N HIS A 88 -36.54 9.36 -9.58
CA HIS A 88 -36.44 9.28 -11.06
C HIS A 88 -35.27 10.03 -11.73
N VAL A 89 -34.17 10.28 -11.03
CA VAL A 89 -32.94 10.80 -11.66
C VAL A 89 -32.13 9.64 -12.26
N ALA A 90 -31.85 9.70 -13.56
CA ALA A 90 -31.11 8.69 -14.31
C ALA A 90 -29.59 8.86 -14.16
N VAL A 91 -28.87 7.84 -13.71
CA VAL A 91 -27.41 7.84 -13.63
C VAL A 91 -26.86 6.95 -14.75
N PRO A 92 -25.81 7.38 -15.48
CA PRO A 92 -25.14 8.67 -15.31
C PRO A 92 -25.95 9.78 -15.98
N CYS A 93 -26.00 11.00 -15.40
CA CYS A 93 -26.77 12.08 -16.01
C CYS A 93 -25.96 12.80 -17.10
N PHE A 94 -25.34 12.06 -18.02
CA PHE A 94 -24.80 12.61 -19.26
C PHE A 94 -25.30 11.80 -20.44
N ILE A 95 -25.38 12.45 -21.60
CA ILE A 95 -25.73 11.81 -22.86
C ILE A 95 -24.45 11.64 -23.68
N PRO A 96 -24.10 10.41 -24.12
CA PRO A 96 -23.01 10.21 -25.06
C PRO A 96 -23.24 11.02 -26.34
N SER A 97 -22.18 11.61 -26.90
CA SER A 97 -22.29 12.43 -28.12
C SER A 97 -22.56 11.59 -29.37
N LEU A 98 -22.29 10.29 -29.33
CA LEU A 98 -22.39 9.38 -30.47
C LEU A 98 -23.30 8.19 -30.13
N CYS A 99 -24.23 7.88 -31.03
CA CYS A 99 -24.95 6.61 -30.98
C CYS A 99 -23.99 5.45 -31.27
N GLN A 100 -23.97 4.41 -30.43
CA GLN A 100 -23.13 3.23 -30.65
C GLN A 100 -23.57 2.43 -31.90
N SER A 101 -24.87 2.41 -32.20
CA SER A 101 -25.43 1.62 -33.31
C SER A 101 -25.23 2.29 -34.68
N CYS A 102 -25.58 3.57 -34.81
CA CYS A 102 -25.56 4.27 -36.12
C CYS A 102 -24.52 5.39 -36.22
N ARG A 103 -23.70 5.61 -35.19
CA ARG A 103 -22.66 6.65 -35.12
C ARG A 103 -23.15 8.09 -35.32
N SER A 104 -24.46 8.31 -35.28
CA SER A 104 -25.04 9.64 -35.41
C SER A 104 -24.72 10.50 -34.18
N ILE A 105 -24.38 11.77 -34.43
CA ILE A 105 -23.94 12.72 -33.41
C ILE A 105 -25.16 13.42 -32.79
N ASN A 106 -25.19 13.55 -31.47
CA ASN A 106 -26.20 14.29 -30.70
C ASN A 106 -27.65 13.85 -30.94
N THR A 107 -27.85 12.59 -31.35
CA THR A 107 -29.19 12.02 -31.59
C THR A 107 -29.75 11.23 -30.40
N LEU A 108 -29.00 11.12 -29.31
CA LEU A 108 -29.40 10.34 -28.13
C LEU A 108 -30.18 11.19 -27.14
N THR A 109 -31.17 10.60 -26.49
CA THR A 109 -31.81 11.11 -25.28
C THR A 109 -31.58 10.18 -24.11
N LEU A 110 -31.57 10.74 -22.91
CA LEU A 110 -31.41 10.02 -21.65
C LEU A 110 -32.77 9.82 -21.01
N GLU A 111 -33.08 8.58 -20.65
CA GLU A 111 -34.29 8.23 -19.90
C GLU A 111 -33.94 7.41 -18.65
N PRO A 112 -34.61 7.65 -17.51
CA PRO A 112 -34.47 6.82 -16.33
C PRO A 112 -35.19 5.48 -16.53
N LEU A 113 -34.50 4.38 -16.26
CA LEU A 113 -35.09 3.05 -16.21
C LEU A 113 -35.95 2.90 -14.94
N LYS A 114 -37.26 2.81 -15.14
CA LYS A 114 -38.27 2.77 -14.06
C LYS A 114 -38.10 1.58 -13.10
N ASN A 115 -37.56 0.46 -13.59
CA ASN A 115 -37.47 -0.80 -12.84
C ASN A 115 -36.05 -1.16 -12.41
N LYS A 116 -35.06 -0.29 -12.62
CA LYS A 116 -33.65 -0.57 -12.31
C LYS A 116 -33.06 0.56 -11.47
N TYR A 117 -32.79 0.23 -10.21
CA TYR A 117 -32.27 1.16 -9.20
C TYR A 117 -30.76 1.06 -9.06
N MET A 118 -30.15 2.19 -8.74
CA MET A 118 -28.71 2.38 -8.62
C MET A 118 -28.41 3.06 -7.29
N ILE A 119 -27.53 2.47 -6.50
CA ILE A 119 -27.00 3.09 -5.28
C ILE A 119 -25.79 3.92 -5.69
N VAL A 120 -25.83 5.23 -5.45
CA VAL A 120 -24.71 6.13 -5.72
C VAL A 120 -24.18 6.69 -4.41
N VAL A 121 -22.92 6.38 -4.10
CA VAL A 121 -22.25 6.84 -2.88
C VAL A 121 -21.34 8.02 -3.23
N THR A 122 -21.54 9.13 -2.53
CA THR A 122 -20.80 10.38 -2.68
C THR A 122 -20.16 10.77 -1.35
N LEU A 123 -19.40 11.88 -1.32
CA LEU A 123 -18.94 12.48 -0.05
C LEU A 123 -20.09 12.96 0.84
N LEU A 124 -21.31 13.14 0.31
CA LEU A 124 -22.51 13.47 1.08
C LEU A 124 -23.30 12.23 1.53
N GLY A 125 -22.76 11.03 1.31
CA GLY A 125 -23.42 9.77 1.60
C GLY A 125 -24.11 9.15 0.38
N ARG A 126 -25.02 8.22 0.65
CA ARG A 126 -25.74 7.38 -0.31
C ARG A 126 -26.97 8.09 -0.88
N PHE A 127 -27.16 7.90 -2.18
CA PHE A 127 -28.31 8.31 -2.98
C PHE A 127 -28.87 7.09 -3.70
N ASP A 128 -30.19 6.94 -3.71
CA ASP A 128 -30.89 5.88 -4.44
C ASP A 128 -31.49 6.50 -5.72
N LEU A 129 -30.91 6.15 -6.87
CA LEU A 129 -31.20 6.74 -8.18
C LEU A 129 -31.63 5.64 -9.17
N ASN A 130 -31.89 6.00 -10.42
CA ASN A 130 -32.26 5.05 -11.48
C ASN A 130 -31.10 4.81 -12.43
N ALA A 131 -31.03 3.61 -13.01
CA ALA A 131 -30.15 3.36 -14.15
C ALA A 131 -30.65 4.16 -15.37
N ALA A 132 -29.74 4.46 -16.27
CA ALA A 132 -30.01 5.21 -17.49
C ALA A 132 -30.20 4.29 -18.71
N SER A 133 -31.05 4.70 -19.64
CA SER A 133 -31.07 4.23 -21.02
C SER A 133 -30.91 5.39 -22.00
N PHE A 134 -30.27 5.10 -23.13
CA PHE A 134 -30.03 6.03 -24.21
C PHE A 134 -30.84 5.62 -25.44
N THR A 135 -31.77 6.46 -25.88
CA THR A 135 -32.61 6.22 -27.06
C THR A 135 -32.16 7.10 -28.22
N CYS A 136 -31.90 6.50 -29.39
CA CYS A 136 -31.50 7.21 -30.59
C CYS A 136 -32.72 7.67 -31.39
N HIS A 137 -32.85 8.97 -31.61
CA HIS A 137 -33.91 9.56 -32.42
C HIS A 137 -33.56 9.69 -33.91
N ASN A 138 -32.42 9.15 -34.36
CA ASN A 138 -32.19 9.03 -35.80
C ASN A 138 -33.29 8.09 -36.37
N PRO A 139 -34.10 8.55 -37.33
CA PRO A 139 -35.20 7.75 -37.92
C PRO A 139 -34.74 6.40 -38.49
N ALA A 140 -33.49 6.30 -38.94
CA ALA A 140 -32.92 5.06 -39.48
C ALA A 140 -32.37 4.10 -38.41
N CYS A 141 -32.36 4.49 -37.13
CA CYS A 141 -31.74 3.73 -36.04
C CYS A 141 -32.77 3.28 -34.99
N GLY A 142 -33.41 4.23 -34.30
CA GLY A 142 -34.37 3.93 -33.23
C GLY A 142 -33.84 3.10 -32.04
N ALA A 143 -32.53 2.84 -31.97
CA ALA A 143 -31.96 1.93 -30.97
C ALA A 143 -32.00 2.52 -29.56
N THR A 144 -32.37 1.68 -28.58
CA THR A 144 -32.30 2.00 -27.16
C THR A 144 -31.31 1.07 -26.48
N ASN A 145 -30.32 1.64 -25.80
CA ASN A 145 -29.29 0.89 -25.07
C ASN A 145 -29.21 1.35 -23.61
N GLU A 146 -29.06 0.42 -22.67
CA GLU A 146 -28.80 0.77 -21.27
C GLU A 146 -27.38 1.36 -21.11
N ALA A 147 -27.20 2.20 -20.09
CA ALA A 147 -25.88 2.71 -19.74
C ALA A 147 -24.93 1.57 -19.34
N SER A 148 -23.81 1.49 -20.06
CA SER A 148 -22.72 0.55 -19.84
C SER A 148 -21.80 0.98 -18.70
N VAL A 149 -20.94 0.07 -18.23
CA VAL A 149 -19.88 0.38 -17.25
C VAL A 149 -18.98 1.52 -17.72
N ARG A 150 -18.60 1.52 -19.01
CA ARG A 150 -17.84 2.62 -19.63
C ARG A 150 -18.56 3.96 -19.52
N ASN A 151 -19.89 4.00 -19.66
CA ASN A 151 -20.63 5.25 -19.49
C ASN A 151 -20.51 5.76 -18.05
N TYR A 152 -20.69 4.89 -17.05
CA TYR A 152 -20.56 5.28 -15.64
C TYR A 152 -19.14 5.81 -15.32
N VAL A 153 -18.10 5.12 -15.78
CA VAL A 153 -16.70 5.51 -15.54
C VAL A 153 -16.37 6.85 -16.22
N ASN A 154 -16.78 7.04 -17.48
CA ASN A 154 -16.58 8.31 -18.19
C ASN A 154 -17.34 9.48 -17.54
N ALA A 155 -18.38 9.19 -16.76
CA ALA A 155 -19.11 10.17 -15.97
C ALA A 155 -18.53 10.40 -14.57
N GLY A 156 -17.35 9.85 -14.25
CA GLY A 156 -16.73 10.01 -12.95
C GLY A 156 -17.37 9.15 -11.86
N TYR A 157 -17.99 8.03 -12.23
CA TYR A 157 -18.47 7.03 -11.28
C TYR A 157 -17.65 5.74 -11.35
N TRP A 158 -17.23 5.26 -10.19
CA TRP A 158 -16.51 4.02 -10.02
C TRP A 158 -17.45 2.88 -9.60
N PRO A 159 -17.53 1.78 -10.35
CA PRO A 159 -18.46 0.70 -10.05
C PRO A 159 -18.01 -0.14 -8.84
N GLY A 160 -18.98 -0.67 -8.09
CA GLY A 160 -18.72 -1.72 -7.09
C GLY A 160 -18.38 -3.07 -7.72
N SER A 161 -19.08 -3.40 -8.80
CA SER A 161 -18.87 -4.55 -9.68
C SER A 161 -19.17 -4.09 -11.12
N PRO A 162 -18.33 -4.42 -12.13
CA PRO A 162 -18.54 -4.04 -13.52
C PRO A 162 -19.77 -4.69 -14.18
N THR A 163 -20.17 -5.90 -13.76
CA THR A 163 -21.33 -6.61 -14.30
C THR A 163 -22.60 -6.34 -13.50
N ARG A 164 -22.45 -6.22 -12.17
CA ARG A 164 -23.53 -5.92 -11.22
C ARG A 164 -23.38 -4.50 -10.71
N THR A 165 -23.45 -3.54 -11.63
CA THR A 165 -23.27 -2.10 -11.38
C THR A 165 -24.37 -1.46 -10.54
N CYS A 166 -25.10 -2.19 -9.69
CA CYS A 166 -26.14 -1.61 -8.83
C CYS A 166 -25.60 -0.67 -7.74
N THR A 167 -24.28 -0.60 -7.56
CA THR A 167 -23.63 0.32 -6.63
C THR A 167 -22.48 1.03 -7.34
N LEU A 168 -22.51 2.35 -7.31
CA LEU A 168 -21.51 3.25 -7.86
C LEU A 168 -20.98 4.15 -6.75
N PHE A 169 -19.71 4.51 -6.84
CA PHE A 169 -19.05 5.47 -5.97
C PHE A 169 -18.57 6.63 -6.82
N THR A 170 -18.74 7.88 -6.40
CA THR A 170 -18.14 8.99 -7.16
C THR A 170 -16.62 8.86 -7.13
N GLN A 171 -15.97 9.29 -8.21
CA GLN A 171 -14.52 9.35 -8.29
C GLN A 171 -13.96 10.20 -7.14
N THR A 172 -14.62 11.30 -6.78
CA THR A 172 -14.26 12.14 -5.62
C THR A 172 -14.29 11.36 -4.30
N TYR A 173 -15.27 10.47 -4.11
CA TYR A 173 -15.35 9.62 -2.93
C TYR A 173 -14.19 8.61 -2.90
N MET A 174 -13.88 7.99 -4.04
CA MET A 174 -12.76 7.05 -4.16
C MET A 174 -11.40 7.72 -3.95
N VAL A 175 -11.20 8.91 -4.52
CA VAL A 175 -9.97 9.72 -4.33
C VAL A 175 -9.82 10.13 -2.88
N HIS A 176 -10.89 10.62 -2.24
CA HIS A 176 -10.84 10.98 -0.83
C HIS A 176 -10.47 9.78 0.04
N TRP A 177 -11.12 8.63 -0.15
CA TRP A 177 -10.77 7.40 0.54
C TRP A 177 -9.32 6.98 0.28
N PHE A 178 -8.86 7.06 -0.98
CA PHE A 178 -7.48 6.76 -1.35
C PHE A 178 -6.49 7.61 -0.56
N HIS A 179 -6.69 8.92 -0.46
CA HIS A 179 -5.79 9.76 0.34
C HIS A 179 -5.93 9.48 1.84
N THR A 180 -7.16 9.35 2.35
CA THR A 180 -7.43 9.10 3.77
C THR A 180 -6.70 7.84 4.25
N LYS A 181 -6.82 6.73 3.51
CA LYS A 181 -6.23 5.46 3.94
C LYS A 181 -4.70 5.43 3.88
N HIS A 182 -4.07 6.25 3.03
CA HIS A 182 -2.62 6.29 2.89
C HIS A 182 -1.96 7.38 3.76
N GLN A 183 -2.66 8.47 4.05
CA GLN A 183 -2.13 9.59 4.83
C GLN A 183 -2.49 9.50 6.33
N ILE A 184 -3.54 8.76 6.68
CA ILE A 184 -3.97 8.60 8.07
C ILE A 184 -3.75 7.14 8.48
N PRO A 185 -2.71 6.85 9.28
CA PRO A 185 -2.42 5.51 9.75
C PRO A 185 -3.62 4.88 10.46
N SER A 186 -3.80 3.57 10.30
CA SER A 186 -4.84 2.79 10.99
C SER A 186 -6.29 3.16 10.64
N THR A 187 -6.53 3.84 9.52
CA THR A 187 -7.90 4.15 9.07
C THR A 187 -8.63 2.89 8.63
N ALA A 188 -9.71 2.54 9.33
CA ALA A 188 -10.53 1.37 9.02
C ALA A 188 -11.60 1.70 7.97
N ALA A 189 -11.67 0.91 6.88
CA ALA A 189 -12.69 1.04 5.83
C ALA A 189 -14.12 1.01 6.38
N MET A 190 -14.38 0.19 7.41
CA MET A 190 -15.69 0.12 8.05
C MET A 190 -16.09 1.43 8.72
N LYS A 191 -15.14 2.12 9.37
CA LYS A 191 -15.39 3.41 10.00
C LYS A 191 -15.63 4.50 8.97
N TYR A 192 -14.91 4.47 7.85
CA TYR A 192 -15.16 5.39 6.73
C TYR A 192 -16.57 5.22 6.13
N ILE A 193 -17.01 3.97 5.96
CA ILE A 193 -18.39 3.66 5.55
C ILE A 193 -19.39 4.17 6.59
N GLU A 194 -19.15 3.96 7.87
CA GLU A 194 -20.03 4.41 8.96
C GLU A 194 -20.22 5.93 8.97
N VAL A 195 -19.14 6.70 8.75
CA VAL A 195 -19.20 8.16 8.58
C VAL A 195 -20.10 8.51 7.39
N SER A 196 -19.90 7.86 6.25
CA SER A 196 -20.70 8.09 5.04
C SER A 196 -22.19 7.72 5.25
N GLY A 197 -22.45 6.65 6.01
CA GLY A 197 -23.79 6.25 6.40
C GLY A 197 -24.44 7.29 7.31
N LYS A 198 -23.71 7.83 8.29
CA LYS A 198 -24.21 8.91 9.16
C LYS A 198 -24.56 10.17 8.38
N MET A 199 -23.71 10.60 7.45
CA MET A 199 -24.00 11.73 6.55
C MET A 199 -25.24 11.49 5.68
N SER A 200 -25.48 10.23 5.29
CA SER A 200 -26.70 9.85 4.57
C SER A 200 -27.94 10.03 5.45
N SER A 201 -27.91 9.51 6.69
CA SER A 201 -29.00 9.65 7.66
C SER A 201 -29.30 11.10 8.00
N GLU A 202 -28.26 11.91 8.23
CA GLU A 202 -28.39 13.36 8.50
C GLU A 202 -29.05 14.09 7.32
N GLY A 203 -28.83 13.61 6.10
CA GLY A 203 -29.50 14.07 4.88
C GLY A 203 -30.87 13.42 4.61
N GLY A 204 -31.43 12.64 5.54
CA GLY A 204 -32.71 11.95 5.39
C GLY A 204 -32.70 10.76 4.42
N ARG A 205 -31.53 10.19 4.11
CA ARG A 205 -31.32 9.12 3.13
C ARG A 205 -30.95 7.79 3.80
N ASN A 206 -31.00 6.70 3.03
CA ASN A 206 -30.63 5.37 3.51
C ASN A 206 -29.12 5.31 3.86
N PRO A 207 -28.73 4.93 5.10
CA PRO A 207 -27.33 4.89 5.51
C PRO A 207 -26.55 3.65 5.06
N VAL A 208 -27.23 2.62 4.57
CA VAL A 208 -26.60 1.31 4.34
C VAL A 208 -25.75 1.35 3.08
N ILE A 209 -24.44 1.22 3.23
CA ILE A 209 -23.49 1.04 2.12
C ILE A 209 -22.89 -0.36 2.22
N ASN A 210 -22.88 -1.10 1.11
CA ASN A 210 -22.39 -2.47 1.08
C ASN A 210 -20.85 -2.51 1.28
N PRO A 211 -20.33 -3.07 2.40
CA PRO A 211 -18.91 -3.04 2.68
C PRO A 211 -18.06 -3.89 1.73
N VAL A 212 -18.66 -4.94 1.15
CA VAL A 212 -17.98 -5.80 0.18
C VAL A 212 -17.73 -5.00 -1.11
N MET A 213 -18.77 -4.38 -1.66
CA MET A 213 -18.66 -3.57 -2.87
C MET A 213 -17.66 -2.43 -2.68
N PHE A 214 -17.70 -1.73 -1.55
CA PHE A 214 -16.75 -0.67 -1.26
C PHE A 214 -15.31 -1.17 -1.18
N ARG A 215 -15.03 -2.28 -0.46
CA ARG A 215 -13.66 -2.80 -0.32
C ARG A 215 -13.09 -3.27 -1.67
N THR A 216 -13.89 -3.96 -2.48
CA THR A 216 -13.47 -4.37 -3.82
C THR A 216 -13.19 -3.15 -4.69
N ALA A 217 -14.16 -2.22 -4.77
CA ALA A 217 -14.03 -0.98 -5.54
C ALA A 217 -12.80 -0.17 -5.14
N SER A 218 -12.55 0.00 -3.84
CA SER A 218 -11.36 0.67 -3.28
C SER A 218 -10.06 -0.02 -3.68
N SER A 219 -10.03 -1.35 -3.67
CA SER A 219 -8.83 -2.12 -4.01
C SER A 219 -8.51 -1.99 -5.50
N GLN A 220 -9.54 -2.09 -6.34
CA GLN A 220 -9.43 -1.92 -7.80
C GLN A 220 -9.06 -0.49 -8.18
N PHE A 221 -9.65 0.52 -7.52
CA PHE A 221 -9.29 1.91 -7.70
C PHE A 221 -7.82 2.17 -7.36
N SER A 222 -7.33 1.64 -6.24
CA SER A 222 -5.91 1.75 -5.89
C SER A 222 -4.99 1.07 -6.90
N TYR A 223 -5.39 -0.07 -7.43
CA TYR A 223 -4.59 -0.75 -8.43
C TYR A 223 -4.53 0.00 -9.75
N ILE A 224 -5.67 0.50 -10.22
CA ILE A 224 -5.70 1.32 -11.44
C ILE A 224 -4.90 2.61 -11.27
N GLN A 225 -4.94 3.22 -10.08
CA GLN A 225 -4.09 4.37 -9.79
C GLN A 225 -2.59 4.01 -9.83
N HIS A 226 -2.20 2.87 -9.26
CA HIS A 226 -0.83 2.36 -9.36
C HIS A 226 -0.43 2.11 -10.82
N LYS A 227 -1.31 1.51 -11.62
CA LYS A 227 -1.08 1.24 -13.03
C LYS A 227 -0.94 2.51 -13.87
N ILE A 228 -1.77 3.52 -13.62
CA ILE A 228 -1.60 4.86 -14.20
C ILE A 228 -0.23 5.42 -13.85
N ASP A 229 0.16 5.33 -12.58
CA ASP A 229 1.42 5.90 -12.15
C ASP A 229 2.63 5.16 -12.77
N VAL A 230 2.62 3.83 -12.86
CA VAL A 230 3.71 3.04 -13.45
C VAL A 230 3.69 3.07 -14.99
N ASP A 231 2.57 2.72 -15.61
CA ASP A 231 2.52 2.43 -17.05
C ASP A 231 2.30 3.71 -17.87
N VAL A 232 1.58 4.71 -17.34
CA VAL A 232 1.25 5.96 -18.06
C VAL A 232 2.18 7.10 -17.66
N LYS A 233 2.36 7.32 -16.35
CA LYS A 233 3.25 8.40 -15.85
C LYS A 233 4.71 7.99 -15.76
N LEU A 234 5.02 6.72 -16.00
CA LEU A 234 6.38 6.16 -15.94
C LEU A 234 7.06 6.42 -14.59
N ASN A 235 6.29 6.39 -13.49
CA ASN A 235 6.83 6.56 -12.15
C ASN A 235 7.58 5.31 -11.71
N GLU A 236 8.87 5.47 -11.43
CA GLU A 236 9.72 4.44 -10.85
C GLU A 236 9.54 4.40 -9.32
N PHE A 237 8.49 3.72 -8.82
CA PHE A 237 8.23 3.62 -7.38
C PHE A 237 9.34 2.93 -6.58
N MET A 238 10.09 2.03 -7.21
CA MET A 238 11.18 1.27 -6.59
C MET A 238 12.51 2.04 -6.65
N ARG A 239 12.49 3.31 -7.08
CA ARG A 239 13.65 4.20 -7.11
C ARG A 239 13.41 5.38 -6.19
N CYS A 240 14.39 5.63 -5.33
CA CYS A 240 14.41 6.84 -4.55
C CYS A 240 14.69 8.06 -5.45
N LYS A 241 13.75 9.00 -5.52
CA LYS A 241 13.94 10.28 -6.24
C LYS A 241 15.02 11.17 -5.61
N ALA A 242 15.31 11.00 -4.32
CA ALA A 242 16.36 11.73 -3.61
C ALA A 242 17.76 11.11 -3.79
N CYS A 243 17.86 9.85 -4.23
CA CYS A 243 19.15 9.19 -4.44
C CYS A 243 19.53 9.29 -5.93
N VAL A 244 20.65 9.97 -6.20
CA VAL A 244 21.21 10.11 -7.56
C VAL A 244 21.80 8.79 -8.07
N LEU A 245 22.26 7.92 -7.15
CA LEU A 245 22.79 6.58 -7.39
C LEU A 245 22.14 5.57 -6.41
N PRO A 246 22.17 4.24 -6.69
CA PRO A 246 21.71 3.24 -5.74
C PRO A 246 22.35 3.49 -4.38
N CYS A 247 21.52 3.66 -3.34
CA CYS A 247 22.04 3.75 -1.99
C CYS A 247 22.79 2.46 -1.70
N LYS A 248 24.02 2.53 -1.20
CA LYS A 248 24.76 1.30 -0.89
C LYS A 248 24.08 0.48 0.22
N TYR A 249 23.19 1.09 1.03
CA TYR A 249 22.55 0.47 2.17
C TYR A 249 21.09 0.10 1.90
N CYS A 250 20.69 -1.07 2.38
CA CYS A 250 19.31 -1.54 2.44
C CYS A 250 19.01 -2.19 3.79
N HIS A 251 17.75 -2.22 4.16
CA HIS A 251 17.24 -2.83 5.38
C HIS A 251 16.18 -3.87 5.02
N PHE A 252 16.19 -5.02 5.67
CA PHE A 252 15.14 -6.03 5.54
C PHE A 252 14.34 -6.14 6.84
N ASP A 253 13.01 -6.16 6.71
CA ASP A 253 12.09 -6.35 7.84
C ASP A 253 10.91 -7.22 7.44
N VAL A 254 10.30 -7.88 8.42
CA VAL A 254 9.10 -8.68 8.25
C VAL A 254 7.90 -8.00 8.88
N ILE A 255 6.93 -7.69 8.02
CA ILE A 255 5.62 -7.20 8.46
C ILE A 255 4.69 -8.39 8.64
N PHE A 256 4.52 -8.83 9.89
CA PHE A 256 3.59 -9.91 10.30
C PHE A 256 2.11 -9.49 10.33
N LYS A 257 1.78 -8.23 10.02
CA LYS A 257 0.39 -7.73 9.99
C LYS A 257 -0.30 -8.06 8.67
N LEU A 258 -0.34 -9.34 8.28
CA LEU A 258 -1.26 -9.79 7.25
C LEU A 258 -2.59 -10.17 7.90
N LEU A 259 -3.67 -9.52 7.45
CA LEU A 259 -5.03 -9.92 7.75
C LEU A 259 -5.20 -11.38 7.31
N LYS A 260 -5.70 -12.24 8.22
CA LYS A 260 -6.13 -13.61 7.93
C LYS A 260 -6.84 -13.67 6.57
N GLN A 261 -6.18 -14.24 5.57
CA GLN A 261 -6.83 -14.66 4.33
C GLN A 261 -7.59 -15.98 4.61
N LEU A 262 -8.43 -15.99 5.64
CA LEU A 262 -9.16 -17.19 6.05
C LEU A 262 -10.43 -17.35 5.21
N ALA A 263 -10.50 -18.50 4.54
CA ALA A 263 -11.71 -19.26 4.26
C ALA A 263 -12.61 -18.79 3.11
N GLY A 264 -12.02 -18.59 1.94
CA GLY A 264 -12.70 -18.81 0.67
C GLY A 264 -11.68 -19.32 -0.33
N ASN A 265 -11.86 -20.53 -0.86
CA ASN A 265 -11.11 -21.09 -1.99
C ASN A 265 -11.36 -20.29 -3.27
N ILE A 266 -11.00 -19.01 -3.25
CA ILE A 266 -11.13 -18.10 -4.38
C ILE A 266 -9.75 -17.51 -4.55
N PRO A 267 -9.03 -17.91 -5.61
CA PRO A 267 -7.78 -17.28 -5.96
C PRO A 267 -8.11 -15.85 -6.39
N LEU A 268 -8.07 -14.90 -5.45
CA LEU A 268 -7.94 -13.50 -5.81
C LEU A 268 -6.62 -13.40 -6.56
N LYS A 269 -6.69 -13.23 -7.90
CA LYS A 269 -5.52 -12.99 -8.73
C LYS A 269 -4.72 -11.89 -8.06
N LYS A 270 -3.43 -12.14 -7.76
CA LYS A 270 -2.56 -11.12 -7.15
C LYS A 270 -2.62 -9.90 -8.05
N ILE A 271 -3.29 -8.85 -7.59
CA ILE A 271 -3.68 -7.74 -8.44
C ILE A 271 -2.42 -7.04 -9.00
N ALA A 272 -1.37 -6.88 -8.17
CA ALA A 272 -0.11 -6.25 -8.55
C ALA A 272 1.00 -7.23 -9.03
N LYS A 273 0.64 -8.25 -9.82
CA LYS A 273 1.53 -9.35 -10.29
C LYS A 273 2.98 -8.88 -10.52
N ASP A 274 3.89 -9.26 -9.63
CA ASP A 274 5.34 -9.02 -9.68
C ASP A 274 5.80 -7.55 -9.76
N SER A 275 4.91 -6.57 -9.60
CA SER A 275 5.27 -5.14 -9.66
C SER A 275 6.01 -4.65 -8.41
N VAL A 276 5.72 -5.26 -7.26
CA VAL A 276 6.34 -4.93 -5.95
C VAL A 276 6.64 -6.21 -5.15
N ILE A 277 5.71 -7.18 -5.17
CA ILE A 277 5.84 -8.48 -4.51
C ILE A 277 6.29 -9.52 -5.53
N VAL A 278 7.44 -10.13 -5.29
CA VAL A 278 8.00 -11.17 -6.15
C VAL A 278 7.13 -12.43 -6.13
N SER A 279 6.97 -13.06 -7.30
CA SER A 279 6.23 -14.32 -7.44
C SER A 279 6.77 -15.43 -6.53
N ASP A 280 5.84 -16.17 -5.95
CA ASP A 280 6.14 -17.32 -5.10
C ASP A 280 6.99 -18.36 -5.83
N ALA A 281 6.75 -18.56 -7.13
CA ALA A 281 7.50 -19.51 -7.96
C ALA A 281 8.99 -19.14 -8.05
N LYS A 282 9.29 -17.84 -8.19
CA LYS A 282 10.68 -17.34 -8.23
C LYS A 282 11.37 -17.53 -6.89
N ILE A 283 10.68 -17.24 -5.79
CA ILE A 283 11.18 -17.46 -4.43
C ILE A 283 11.43 -18.95 -4.18
N GLN A 284 10.46 -19.81 -4.50
CA GLN A 284 10.57 -21.26 -4.32
C GLN A 284 11.73 -21.86 -5.13
N SER A 285 11.88 -21.47 -6.40
CA SER A 285 13.01 -21.89 -7.24
C SER A 285 14.36 -21.50 -6.63
N TYR A 286 14.47 -20.31 -6.02
CA TYR A 286 15.68 -19.88 -5.34
C TYR A 286 15.93 -20.70 -4.06
N VAL A 287 14.91 -20.83 -3.22
CA VAL A 287 14.96 -21.60 -1.97
C VAL A 287 15.37 -23.06 -2.22
N GLU A 288 14.86 -23.69 -3.27
CA GLU A 288 15.24 -25.05 -3.68
C GLU A 288 16.72 -25.17 -4.07
N LYS A 289 17.27 -24.18 -4.77
CA LYS A 289 18.71 -24.15 -5.09
C LYS A 289 19.55 -24.08 -3.83
N ILE A 290 19.18 -23.22 -2.88
CA ILE A 290 19.87 -23.14 -1.59
C ILE A 290 19.73 -24.45 -0.81
N ASN A 291 18.56 -25.07 -0.81
CA ASN A 291 18.32 -26.36 -0.14
C ASN A 291 19.16 -27.51 -0.70
N LYS A 292 19.46 -27.50 -2.00
CA LYS A 292 20.35 -28.50 -2.62
C LYS A 292 21.79 -28.38 -2.11
N LEU A 293 22.26 -27.16 -1.83
CA LEU A 293 23.61 -26.89 -1.35
C LEU A 293 23.72 -27.02 0.18
N LYS A 294 22.77 -26.42 0.89
CA LYS A 294 22.67 -26.43 2.35
C LYS A 294 21.28 -26.93 2.76
N PRO A 295 21.10 -28.27 2.85
CA PRO A 295 19.84 -28.86 3.31
C PRO A 295 19.48 -28.37 4.71
N GLN A 296 18.19 -28.28 5.00
CA GLN A 296 17.68 -27.89 6.30
C GLN A 296 18.05 -28.94 7.37
N LYS A 297 19.08 -28.67 8.18
CA LYS A 297 19.48 -29.54 9.31
C LYS A 297 19.55 -28.75 10.61
N GLY A 298 18.75 -29.13 11.60
CA GLY A 298 18.79 -28.58 12.97
C GLY A 298 17.92 -27.34 13.23
N TYR A 299 17.95 -26.86 14.48
CA TYR A 299 17.27 -25.64 14.93
C TYR A 299 18.33 -24.60 15.32
N ASP A 300 18.74 -23.72 14.40
CA ASP A 300 19.56 -22.54 14.74
C ASP A 300 18.60 -21.34 14.88
N ASN A 301 18.33 -20.92 16.12
CA ASN A 301 17.36 -19.87 16.47
C ASN A 301 18.08 -18.66 17.09
N CYS A 302 17.62 -17.43 16.83
CA CYS A 302 18.02 -16.24 17.60
C CYS A 302 16.93 -15.86 18.62
N GLY A 303 17.34 -15.57 19.87
CA GLY A 303 16.49 -15.07 20.95
C GLY A 303 16.15 -16.09 22.05
N ASN A 304 15.91 -15.59 23.27
CA ASN A 304 15.40 -16.39 24.39
C ASN A 304 13.92 -16.74 24.17
N SER A 305 13.46 -17.81 24.83
CA SER A 305 12.17 -18.51 24.62
C SER A 305 10.91 -17.65 24.45
N THR A 306 10.93 -16.38 24.86
CA THR A 306 9.83 -15.42 24.81
C THR A 306 9.69 -14.65 23.48
N TYR A 307 10.77 -14.38 22.74
CA TYR A 307 10.76 -13.69 21.45
C TYR A 307 11.78 -14.33 20.50
N LYS A 308 11.30 -14.99 19.44
CA LYS A 308 12.13 -15.72 18.46
C LYS A 308 12.25 -14.87 17.19
N ALA A 309 13.44 -14.33 16.91
CA ALA A 309 13.70 -13.46 15.74
C ALA A 309 14.51 -14.25 14.70
N GLY A 310 13.92 -14.59 13.55
CA GLY A 310 14.55 -15.35 12.47
C GLY A 310 14.90 -16.82 12.79
N LYS A 311 14.65 -17.75 11.84
CA LYS A 311 15.05 -19.16 11.96
C LYS A 311 15.62 -19.69 10.65
N GLU A 312 16.53 -20.66 10.74
CA GLU A 312 16.93 -21.46 9.57
C GLU A 312 15.77 -22.36 9.08
N ASN A 313 14.96 -22.85 10.02
CA ASN A 313 13.83 -23.75 9.81
C ASN A 313 12.57 -23.22 10.50
N THR A 314 11.45 -23.23 9.78
CA THR A 314 10.16 -22.70 10.26
C THR A 314 9.05 -23.67 9.92
N SER A 315 8.26 -24.08 10.90
CA SER A 315 7.03 -24.83 10.64
C SER A 315 5.94 -23.89 10.12
N ARG A 316 5.16 -24.34 9.14
CA ARG A 316 3.94 -23.62 8.74
C ARG A 316 3.00 -23.50 9.94
N HIS A 317 2.41 -22.32 10.12
CA HIS A 317 1.26 -22.19 10.99
C HIS A 317 0.10 -22.96 10.36
N ARG A 318 -0.47 -23.94 11.07
CA ARG A 318 -1.52 -24.85 10.55
C ARG A 318 -2.78 -24.13 10.03
N THR A 319 -2.95 -22.85 10.34
CA THR A 319 -4.16 -22.06 10.08
C THR A 319 -3.95 -20.87 9.12
N GLN A 320 -2.76 -20.70 8.55
CA GLN A 320 -2.43 -19.56 7.68
C GLN A 320 -1.66 -20.00 6.44
N ASP A 321 -2.12 -19.56 5.25
CA ASP A 321 -1.42 -19.80 3.98
C ASP A 321 -0.19 -18.89 3.81
N GLU A 322 -0.23 -17.70 4.40
CA GLU A 322 0.85 -16.70 4.48
C GLU A 322 0.96 -16.18 5.92
N THR A 323 2.17 -16.10 6.44
CA THR A 323 2.47 -15.64 7.81
C THR A 323 2.93 -14.18 7.87
N GLY A 324 3.33 -13.59 6.74
CA GLY A 324 3.77 -12.19 6.68
C GLY A 324 4.32 -11.79 5.30
N LEU A 325 4.74 -10.54 5.18
CA LEU A 325 5.52 -10.01 4.06
C LEU A 325 6.93 -9.66 4.53
N GLY A 326 7.95 -10.23 3.89
CA GLY A 326 9.34 -9.80 4.06
C GLY A 326 9.65 -8.74 3.03
N SER A 327 10.00 -7.53 3.46
CA SER A 327 10.29 -6.41 2.56
C SER A 327 11.68 -5.86 2.82
N ALA A 328 12.42 -5.63 1.74
CA ALA A 328 13.64 -4.86 1.80
C ALA A 328 13.38 -3.43 1.32
N CYS A 329 13.91 -2.46 2.06
CA CYS A 329 13.77 -1.04 1.80
C CYS A 329 15.14 -0.36 1.79
N TYR A 330 15.28 0.74 1.05
CA TYR A 330 16.46 1.61 1.21
C TYR A 330 16.29 2.59 2.40
N ARG A 331 17.34 3.33 2.75
CA ARG A 331 17.40 4.24 3.90
C ARG A 331 16.25 5.25 4.04
N HIS A 332 15.71 5.82 2.96
CA HIS A 332 14.51 6.69 3.07
C HIS A 332 13.19 5.97 2.75
N GLY A 333 13.09 4.68 3.05
CA GLY A 333 11.81 3.98 3.24
C GLY A 333 11.07 3.53 1.98
N VAL A 334 11.70 3.55 0.82
CA VAL A 334 11.15 3.00 -0.44
C VAL A 334 11.42 1.51 -0.42
N VAL A 335 10.35 0.75 -0.60
CA VAL A 335 10.39 -0.70 -0.79
C VAL A 335 11.08 -1.00 -2.10
N LEU A 336 12.07 -1.89 -2.08
CA LEU A 336 12.88 -2.31 -3.23
C LEU A 336 12.54 -3.73 -3.69
N VAL A 337 12.13 -4.59 -2.76
CA VAL A 337 11.64 -5.93 -3.04
C VAL A 337 10.80 -6.42 -1.87
N THR A 338 9.67 -7.07 -2.17
CA THR A 338 8.83 -7.74 -1.18
C THR A 338 8.61 -9.20 -1.56
N ALA A 339 8.56 -10.09 -0.57
CA ALA A 339 8.32 -11.52 -0.72
C ALA A 339 7.20 -11.99 0.21
N ASN A 340 6.32 -12.85 -0.30
CA ASN A 340 5.32 -13.52 0.54
C ASN A 340 5.98 -14.61 1.39
N LEU A 341 5.75 -14.57 2.69
CA LEU A 341 6.29 -15.55 3.64
C LEU A 341 5.25 -16.63 3.94
N LYS A 342 5.37 -17.80 3.29
CA LYS A 342 4.48 -18.97 3.52
C LYS A 342 4.70 -19.67 4.86
N SER A 343 5.79 -19.33 5.53
CA SER A 343 6.16 -19.74 6.88
C SER A 343 6.80 -18.54 7.54
N GLU A 344 7.05 -18.60 8.85
CA GLU A 344 7.78 -17.54 9.55
C GLU A 344 9.09 -17.18 8.82
N GLU A 345 9.67 -16.05 9.21
CA GLU A 345 10.90 -15.53 8.64
C GLU A 345 12.02 -16.59 8.56
N ASN A 346 12.52 -16.81 7.33
CA ASN A 346 13.57 -17.79 7.03
C ASN A 346 14.75 -17.15 6.32
N TYR A 347 15.97 -17.48 6.75
CA TYR A 347 17.23 -16.99 6.17
C TYR A 347 17.37 -17.20 4.66
N ARG A 348 16.66 -18.16 4.06
CA ARG A 348 16.66 -18.36 2.60
C ARG A 348 15.92 -17.25 1.85
N VAL A 349 14.84 -16.73 2.44
CA VAL A 349 14.10 -15.59 1.86
C VAL A 349 14.86 -14.29 2.11
N VAL A 350 15.50 -14.16 3.28
CA VAL A 350 16.43 -13.06 3.57
C VAL A 350 17.58 -13.07 2.57
N ASN A 351 18.18 -14.23 2.29
CA ASN A 351 19.26 -14.37 1.32
C ASN A 351 18.83 -14.09 -0.12
N PHE A 352 17.63 -14.53 -0.52
CA PHE A 352 17.04 -14.12 -1.80
C PHE A 352 16.96 -12.59 -1.90
N SER A 353 16.51 -11.92 -0.84
CA SER A 353 16.36 -10.46 -0.82
C SER A 353 17.71 -9.76 -0.88
N GLN A 354 18.70 -10.23 -0.10
CA GLN A 354 20.08 -9.71 -0.16
C GLN A 354 20.69 -9.90 -1.55
N HIS A 355 20.56 -11.08 -2.15
CA HIS A 355 21.09 -11.37 -3.48
C HIS A 355 20.43 -10.50 -4.55
N PHE A 356 19.10 -10.36 -4.51
CA PHE A 356 18.37 -9.48 -5.42
C PHE A 356 18.89 -8.03 -5.33
N LEU A 357 19.06 -7.50 -4.12
CA LEU A 357 19.54 -6.13 -3.90
C LEU A 357 21.00 -5.96 -4.34
N TRP A 358 21.84 -6.99 -4.15
CA TRP A 358 23.21 -7.00 -4.66
C TRP A 358 23.25 -6.82 -6.18
N THR A 359 22.37 -7.50 -6.92
CA THR A 359 22.29 -7.33 -8.39
C THR A 359 21.86 -5.92 -8.81
N LEU A 360 21.24 -5.16 -7.92
CA LEU A 360 20.85 -3.76 -8.12
C LEU A 360 21.92 -2.75 -7.63
N GLY A 361 23.07 -3.24 -7.14
CA GLY A 361 24.18 -2.40 -6.68
C GLY A 361 24.10 -2.01 -5.19
N TYR A 362 23.20 -2.62 -4.41
CA TYR A 362 23.17 -2.45 -2.96
C TYR A 362 24.22 -3.37 -2.33
N VAL A 363 25.15 -2.79 -1.60
CA VAL A 363 26.33 -3.49 -1.07
C VAL A 363 26.09 -3.94 0.37
N TYR A 364 25.40 -3.12 1.16
CA TYR A 364 25.23 -3.28 2.60
C TYR A 364 23.80 -3.68 2.93
N PHE A 365 23.68 -4.76 3.70
CA PHE A 365 22.41 -5.36 4.07
C PHE A 365 22.24 -5.31 5.59
N CYS A 366 21.37 -4.41 6.05
CA CYS A 366 21.01 -4.26 7.44
C CYS A 366 19.86 -5.21 7.78
N TYR A 367 20.06 -6.02 8.81
CA TYR A 367 19.10 -7.00 9.27
C TYR A 367 19.21 -7.12 10.80
N ASP A 368 18.08 -7.16 11.50
CA ASP A 368 18.02 -7.21 12.96
C ASP A 368 18.64 -8.49 13.53
N VAL A 369 18.59 -9.60 12.78
CA VAL A 369 19.20 -10.90 13.14
C VAL A 369 20.49 -11.18 12.36
N ILE A 370 21.28 -10.14 12.06
CA ILE A 370 22.49 -10.27 11.21
C ILE A 370 23.53 -11.25 11.76
N CYS A 371 23.65 -11.42 13.08
CA CYS A 371 24.65 -12.30 13.68
C CYS A 371 24.48 -13.77 13.27
N ASN A 372 23.24 -14.27 13.30
CA ASN A 372 22.93 -15.65 12.92
C ASN A 372 22.78 -15.78 11.40
N TYR A 373 22.20 -14.78 10.74
CA TYR A 373 22.14 -14.76 9.28
C TYR A 373 23.54 -14.76 8.65
N GLY A 374 24.48 -13.99 9.20
CA GLY A 374 25.85 -13.92 8.74
C GLY A 374 26.59 -15.26 8.86
N LYS A 375 26.33 -16.03 9.94
CA LYS A 375 26.84 -17.40 10.09
C LYS A 375 26.26 -18.33 9.02
N PHE A 376 24.94 -18.29 8.82
CA PHE A 376 24.27 -19.05 7.75
C PHE A 376 24.87 -18.73 6.37
N PHE A 377 25.07 -17.45 6.06
CA PHE A 377 25.56 -17.01 4.76
C PHE A 377 27.03 -17.42 4.53
N LYS A 378 27.90 -17.29 5.54
CA LYS A 378 29.29 -17.77 5.48
C LYS A 378 29.36 -19.28 5.21
N ASP A 379 28.50 -20.07 5.86
CA ASP A 379 28.44 -21.51 5.62
C ASP A 379 27.92 -21.84 4.22
N LEU A 380 26.88 -21.14 3.77
CA LEU A 380 26.35 -21.30 2.41
C LEU A 380 27.43 -21.05 1.35
N VAL A 381 28.24 -20.02 1.54
CA VAL A 381 29.35 -19.68 0.65
C VAL A 381 30.38 -20.80 0.60
N LYS A 382 30.79 -21.36 1.74
CA LYS A 382 31.73 -22.50 1.79
C LYS A 382 31.21 -23.72 1.03
N VAL A 383 29.94 -24.08 1.22
CA VAL A 383 29.34 -25.25 0.54
C VAL A 383 28.93 -24.98 -0.91
N SER A 384 29.12 -23.74 -1.37
CA SER A 384 28.80 -23.35 -2.74
C SER A 384 29.97 -23.46 -3.71
N GLU A 385 31.15 -23.90 -3.27
CA GLU A 385 32.31 -24.09 -4.17
C GLU A 385 31.93 -24.93 -5.40
N GLY A 386 32.26 -24.43 -6.60
CA GLY A 386 31.88 -25.03 -7.89
C GLY A 386 30.43 -24.74 -8.33
N HIS A 387 29.60 -24.09 -7.52
CA HIS A 387 28.29 -23.59 -7.92
C HIS A 387 28.42 -22.26 -8.68
N LYS A 388 27.58 -22.05 -9.70
CA LYS A 388 27.59 -20.85 -10.56
C LYS A 388 27.44 -19.51 -9.82
N MET A 389 26.97 -19.52 -8.57
CA MET A 389 26.78 -18.31 -7.75
C MET A 389 27.88 -18.11 -6.70
N HIS A 390 28.87 -19.01 -6.65
CA HIS A 390 29.94 -18.98 -5.66
C HIS A 390 30.67 -17.64 -5.64
N ASP A 391 31.19 -17.22 -6.79
CA ASP A 391 31.97 -15.98 -6.91
C ASP A 391 31.15 -14.73 -6.56
N GLU A 392 29.85 -14.77 -6.81
CA GLU A 392 28.95 -13.69 -6.45
C GLU A 392 28.71 -13.63 -4.94
N TRP A 393 28.38 -14.76 -4.30
CA TRP A 393 28.19 -14.83 -2.86
C TRP A 393 29.49 -14.59 -2.08
N MET A 394 30.63 -15.02 -2.61
CA MET A 394 31.96 -14.69 -2.07
C MET A 394 32.16 -13.17 -2.06
N ARG A 395 31.89 -12.48 -3.19
CA ARG A 395 32.00 -11.02 -3.27
C ARG A 395 31.05 -10.30 -2.30
N MET A 396 29.79 -10.75 -2.20
CA MET A 396 28.83 -10.23 -1.22
C MET A 396 29.34 -10.37 0.22
N THR A 397 29.92 -11.53 0.54
CA THR A 397 30.46 -11.82 1.88
C THR A 397 31.69 -10.99 2.19
N CYS A 398 32.63 -10.88 1.25
CA CYS A 398 33.83 -10.06 1.40
C CYS A 398 33.49 -8.58 1.58
N ALA A 399 32.54 -8.04 0.80
CA ALA A 399 32.07 -6.67 0.94
C ALA A 399 31.44 -6.41 2.32
N SER A 400 30.71 -7.39 2.86
CA SER A 400 30.11 -7.31 4.19
C SER A 400 31.14 -7.43 5.33
N LEU A 401 32.25 -8.17 5.13
CA LEU A 401 33.29 -8.40 6.15
C LEU A 401 34.34 -7.29 6.22
N GLY A 402 34.60 -6.59 5.11
CA GLY A 402 35.51 -5.43 5.10
C GLY A 402 35.08 -4.36 6.10
N GLU A 403 33.77 -4.13 6.24
CA GLU A 403 33.23 -3.19 7.23
C GLU A 403 33.08 -3.78 8.63
N GLU A 404 32.97 -5.09 8.86
CA GLU A 404 33.01 -5.61 10.25
C GLU A 404 34.34 -5.25 10.93
N GLN A 405 35.42 -5.19 10.16
CA GLN A 405 36.72 -4.72 10.61
C GLN A 405 36.79 -3.19 10.75
N GLU A 406 36.18 -2.45 9.82
CA GLU A 406 36.16 -0.98 9.82
C GLU A 406 35.24 -0.40 10.91
N GLN A 407 34.08 -1.00 11.15
CA GLN A 407 33.14 -0.72 12.23
C GLN A 407 33.78 -0.99 13.59
N LYS A 408 34.43 -2.15 13.77
CA LYS A 408 35.21 -2.43 15.00
C LYS A 408 36.33 -1.42 15.21
N ARG A 409 36.96 -0.95 14.13
CA ARG A 409 37.99 0.09 14.19
C ARG A 409 37.40 1.45 14.57
N TYR A 410 36.24 1.81 14.03
CA TYR A 410 35.52 3.04 14.36
C TYR A 410 35.03 3.04 15.81
N GLU A 411 34.42 1.95 16.28
CA GLU A 411 33.99 1.79 17.68
C GLU A 411 35.17 1.84 18.65
N LYS A 412 36.29 1.19 18.30
CA LYS A 412 37.53 1.26 19.09
C LYS A 412 38.08 2.68 19.16
N ASN A 413 38.05 3.43 18.05
CA ASN A 413 38.47 4.82 18.02
C ASN A 413 37.53 5.73 18.81
N ALA A 414 36.21 5.58 18.65
CA ALA A 414 35.21 6.35 19.39
C ALA A 414 35.30 6.10 20.91
N LYS A 415 35.50 4.83 21.31
CA LYS A 415 35.73 4.46 22.71
C LYS A 415 37.03 5.07 23.26
N LYS A 416 38.09 5.09 22.44
CA LYS A 416 39.36 5.73 22.80
C LYS A 416 39.18 7.24 23.03
N THR A 417 38.52 7.94 22.10
CA THR A 417 38.23 9.39 22.23
C THR A 417 37.37 9.69 23.45
N TYR A 418 36.37 8.85 23.75
CA TYR A 418 35.56 8.98 24.95
C TYR A 418 36.39 8.81 26.24
N LEU A 419 37.27 7.80 26.29
CA LEU A 419 38.15 7.57 27.43
C LEU A 419 39.18 8.71 27.62
N GLU A 420 39.71 9.25 26.52
CA GLU A 420 40.60 10.43 26.55
C GLU A 420 39.87 11.67 27.08
N SER A 421 38.62 11.89 26.66
CA SER A 421 37.80 12.99 27.19
C SER A 421 37.47 12.84 28.68
N LEU A 422 37.25 11.61 29.15
CA LEU A 422 37.04 11.33 30.58
C LEU A 422 38.30 11.56 31.41
N ALA A 423 39.48 11.22 30.88
CA ALA A 423 40.75 11.48 31.53
C ALA A 423 41.04 12.99 31.64
N ASP A 424 40.74 13.76 30.60
CA ASP A 424 40.85 15.23 30.60
C ASP A 424 39.90 15.87 31.63
N ILE A 425 38.64 15.43 31.66
CA ILE A 425 37.65 15.88 32.66
C ILE A 425 38.14 15.55 34.09
N HIS A 426 38.69 14.36 34.30
CA HIS A 426 39.20 13.95 35.61
C HIS A 426 40.42 14.77 36.05
N SER A 427 41.33 15.09 35.13
CA SER A 427 42.48 15.98 35.42
C SER A 427 42.02 17.37 35.84
N ARG A 428 41.07 17.95 35.09
CA ARG A 428 40.53 19.28 35.38
C ARG A 428 39.80 19.34 36.71
N LEU A 429 39.06 18.28 37.07
CA LEU A 429 38.43 18.17 38.38
C LEU A 429 39.44 18.02 39.52
N GLN A 430 40.57 17.35 39.30
CA GLN A 430 41.65 17.29 40.30
C GLN A 430 42.33 18.64 40.49
N ASP A 431 42.53 19.40 39.41
CA ASP A 431 43.08 20.75 39.47
C ASP A 431 42.11 21.71 40.19
N ASP A 432 40.81 21.63 39.90
CA ASP A 432 39.77 22.43 40.57
C ASP A 432 39.64 22.09 42.06
N ILE A 433 39.74 20.80 42.43
CA ILE A 433 39.79 20.37 43.84
C ILE A 433 41.05 20.92 44.52
N GLY A 434 42.21 20.85 43.87
CA GLY A 434 43.46 21.40 44.40
C GLY A 434 43.40 22.92 44.63
N ILE A 435 42.77 23.66 43.71
CA ILE A 435 42.53 25.10 43.84
C ILE A 435 41.54 25.38 44.99
N HIS A 436 40.46 24.60 45.11
CA HIS A 436 39.51 24.76 46.21
C HIS A 436 40.14 24.45 47.58
N THR A 437 40.98 23.43 47.69
CA THR A 437 41.72 23.13 48.93
C THR A 437 42.68 24.27 49.28
N ALA A 438 43.44 24.79 48.32
CA ALA A 438 44.32 25.93 48.54
C ALA A 438 43.57 27.21 48.96
N ILE A 439 42.38 27.45 48.40
CA ILE A 439 41.51 28.58 48.78
C ILE A 439 40.98 28.38 50.21
N VAL A 440 40.52 27.18 50.57
CA VAL A 440 40.01 26.88 51.92
C VAL A 440 41.12 26.98 52.97
N ASP A 441 42.33 26.51 52.67
CA ASP A 441 43.49 26.62 53.55
C ASP A 441 43.90 28.09 53.74
N SER A 442 43.89 28.89 52.66
CA SER A 442 44.16 30.34 52.75
C SER A 442 43.10 31.11 53.55
N TRP A 443 41.85 30.62 53.54
CA TRP A 443 40.75 31.17 54.34
C TRP A 443 40.86 30.80 55.83
N GLN A 444 41.33 29.59 56.14
CA GLN A 444 41.59 29.19 57.53
C GLN A 444 42.76 29.99 58.14
N ASP A 445 43.84 30.22 57.38
CA ASP A 445 44.99 31.01 57.84
C ASP A 445 44.63 32.49 58.09
N SER A 446 43.76 33.08 57.25
CA SER A 446 43.31 34.48 57.42
C SER A 446 42.31 34.65 58.57
N SER A 447 41.51 33.63 58.89
CA SER A 447 40.60 33.65 60.04
C SER A 447 41.31 33.52 61.42
N LEU A 448 42.50 32.89 61.45
CA LEU A 448 43.33 32.81 62.66
C LEU A 448 44.05 34.13 63.01
N HIS A 449 44.19 35.05 62.05
CA HIS A 449 44.80 36.37 62.28
C HIS A 449 43.83 37.46 62.79
N GLN A 450 42.50 37.29 62.64
CA GLN A 450 41.53 38.28 63.10
C GLN A 450 41.09 38.17 64.56
N VAL A 451 41.45 37.10 65.29
CA VAL A 451 41.03 36.93 66.70
C VAL A 451 42.06 37.47 67.72
N ARG A 452 43.20 38.02 67.27
CA ARG A 452 44.27 38.49 68.18
C ARG A 452 44.44 40.01 68.34
N THR A 453 43.63 40.85 67.71
CA THR A 453 43.72 42.31 67.91
C THR A 453 42.34 42.95 68.06
N GLY A 454 41.94 43.23 69.30
CA GLY A 454 40.68 43.90 69.61
C GLY A 454 40.35 43.96 71.10
N ARG A 455 41.29 44.46 71.91
CA ARG A 455 41.04 44.91 73.30
C ARG A 455 40.86 46.43 73.28
N PHE A 456 39.76 46.89 73.91
CA PHE A 456 39.52 48.22 74.52
C PHE A 456 39.77 49.48 73.67
N ILE A 457 38.71 50.24 73.38
CA ILE A 457 38.20 51.37 74.19
C ILE A 457 36.71 51.53 73.88
#